data_AF-T1HZ58-F1
#
_entry.id   AF-T1HZ58-F1
#
_cell.length_a   1.000
_cell.length_b   1.000
_cell.length_c   1.000
_cell.angle_alpha   90.00
_cell.angle_beta   90.00
_cell.angle_gamma   90.00
#
_symmetry.space_group_name_H-M   'P 1'
#
loop_
_entity.id
_entity.type
_entity.pdbx_description
1 polymer ?
#
loop_
_entity_poly.entity_id
_entity_poly.type
_entity_poly.pdbx_seq_one_letter_code
_entity_poly.pdbx_strand_id
1 'polypeptide(L)'
;MAEDKLESYMEQVVHQVIDLNPKGVWFPKFQLIVWQGTIEVPESVLSTVRLSITCKDIVDDYFKVKIGLLVMGIQDGIEVVLKVVEKNHYFSVEERVLNLDNVIPFSELNTNVVNNDVPKKVKTKYLVGPDRDTLKLHIIIAPLADVSSIQPQIDTLISTIR
;
A
#
# COMPACT_ATOMS: atom_id res chain seq x y z
N MET A 1 21.74 25.14 -5.25
CA MET A 1 21.00 25.17 -3.96
C MET A 1 19.59 24.57 -4.06
N ALA A 2 18.73 24.99 -5.00
CA ALA A 2 17.43 24.33 -5.19
C ALA A 2 17.53 22.99 -5.94
N GLU A 3 18.42 22.90 -6.92
CA GLU A 3 18.67 21.69 -7.71
C GLU A 3 19.33 20.59 -6.85
N ASP A 4 20.38 20.92 -6.08
CA ASP A 4 21.04 19.98 -5.16
C ASP A 4 20.08 19.35 -4.14
N LYS A 5 19.10 20.12 -3.66
CA LYS A 5 18.08 19.63 -2.72
C LYS A 5 17.09 18.68 -3.41
N LEU A 6 16.74 18.95 -4.67
CA LEU A 6 15.88 18.09 -5.47
C LEU A 6 16.58 16.77 -5.82
N GLU A 7 17.87 16.81 -6.16
CA GLU A 7 18.68 15.61 -6.41
C GLU A 7 18.77 14.72 -5.17
N SER A 8 19.04 15.30 -4.00
CA SER A 8 19.06 14.56 -2.72
C SER A 8 17.71 13.89 -2.40
N TYR A 9 16.58 14.58 -2.64
CA TYR A 9 15.26 13.97 -2.50
C TYR A 9 15.03 12.82 -3.48
N MET A 10 15.46 12.97 -4.73
CA MET A 10 15.31 11.92 -5.72
C MET A 10 16.13 10.67 -5.37
N GLU A 11 17.33 10.83 -4.82
CA GLU A 11 18.12 9.72 -4.30
C GLU A 11 17.43 8.99 -3.13
N GLN A 12 16.76 9.72 -2.24
CA GLN A 12 15.98 9.12 -1.14
C GLN A 12 14.74 8.34 -1.64
N VAL A 13 14.06 8.82 -2.68
CA VAL A 13 12.95 8.09 -3.33
C VAL A 13 13.46 6.75 -3.91
N VAL A 14 14.65 6.74 -4.51
CA VAL A 14 15.23 5.54 -5.14
C VAL A 14 15.54 4.42 -4.13
N HIS A 15 15.72 4.74 -2.84
CA HIS A 15 16.05 3.76 -1.79
C HIS A 15 14.83 3.18 -1.05
N GLN A 16 13.62 3.34 -1.59
CA GLN A 16 12.42 2.78 -0.98
C GLN A 16 12.22 1.31 -1.39
N VAL A 17 11.94 0.47 -0.38
CA VAL A 17 11.49 -0.91 -0.59
C VAL A 17 9.98 -0.97 -0.46
N ILE A 18 9.37 -1.64 -1.43
CA ILE A 18 7.92 -1.82 -1.51
C ILE A 18 7.63 -3.29 -1.34
N ASP A 19 6.92 -3.63 -0.27
CA ASP A 19 6.48 -4.99 0.04
C ASP A 19 4.95 -5.08 -0.01
N LEU A 20 4.43 -6.14 -0.64
CA LEU A 20 3.00 -6.39 -0.73
C LEU A 20 2.65 -7.73 -0.10
N ASN A 21 1.68 -7.72 0.80
CA ASN A 21 1.14 -8.89 1.47
C ASN A 21 -0.31 -9.13 1.02
N PRO A 22 -0.55 -9.76 -0.15
CA PRO A 22 -1.90 -9.91 -0.71
C PRO A 22 -2.74 -10.96 0.01
N LYS A 23 -2.10 -11.88 0.75
CA LYS A 23 -2.75 -13.00 1.44
C LYS A 23 -2.88 -12.80 2.95
N GLY A 24 -2.77 -11.58 3.45
CA GLY A 24 -2.74 -11.31 4.88
C GLY A 24 -1.32 -11.22 5.42
N VAL A 25 -1.21 -10.75 6.66
CA VAL A 25 0.06 -10.66 7.39
C VAL A 25 0.02 -11.69 8.51
N TRP A 26 1.01 -12.58 8.53
CA TRP A 26 1.10 -13.65 9.52
C TRP A 26 2.12 -13.30 10.59
N PHE A 27 1.66 -13.30 11.84
CA PHE A 27 2.48 -13.11 13.02
C PHE A 27 2.63 -14.46 13.71
N PRO A 28 3.73 -15.19 13.49
CA PRO A 28 3.94 -16.48 14.14
C PRO A 28 4.02 -16.28 15.65
N LYS A 29 3.75 -17.34 16.41
CA LYS A 29 3.92 -17.37 17.86
C LYS A 29 5.34 -16.95 18.25
N PHE A 30 5.49 -16.06 19.24
CA PHE A 30 6.80 -15.61 19.74
C PHE A 30 6.81 -15.35 21.26
N GLN A 31 8.00 -15.15 21.82
CA GLN A 31 8.21 -14.82 23.22
C GLN A 31 8.63 -13.36 23.36
N LEU A 32 7.88 -12.58 24.14
CA LEU A 32 8.20 -11.20 24.48
C LEU A 32 8.91 -11.17 25.84
N ILE A 33 10.15 -10.69 25.86
CA ILE A 33 10.91 -10.50 27.10
C ILE A 33 10.57 -9.12 27.66
N VAL A 34 9.97 -9.07 28.85
CA VAL A 34 9.70 -7.85 29.61
C VAL A 34 10.34 -7.92 30.98
N TRP A 35 10.39 -6.79 31.70
CA TRP A 35 10.98 -6.74 33.05
C TRP A 35 10.38 -7.74 34.05
N GLN A 36 9.10 -8.09 33.89
CA GLN A 36 8.37 -9.02 34.77
C GLN A 36 8.52 -10.49 34.37
N GLY A 37 9.32 -10.79 33.34
CA GLY A 37 9.55 -12.14 32.82
C GLY A 37 9.23 -12.28 31.32
N THR A 38 9.14 -13.51 30.85
CA THR A 38 8.83 -13.81 29.45
C THR A 38 7.33 -14.06 29.29
N ILE A 39 6.70 -13.33 28.37
CA ILE A 39 5.30 -13.52 28.00
C ILE A 39 5.26 -14.24 26.66
N GLU A 40 4.47 -15.30 26.58
CA GLU A 40 4.19 -15.97 25.31
C GLU A 40 3.10 -15.21 24.57
N VAL A 41 3.40 -14.77 23.35
CA VAL A 41 2.44 -14.11 22.46
C VAL A 41 1.93 -15.14 21.47
N PRO A 42 0.61 -15.40 21.41
CA PRO A 42 0.05 -16.38 20.50
C PRO A 42 0.19 -15.94 19.04
N GLU A 43 0.13 -16.91 18.14
CA GLU A 43 0.06 -16.65 16.70
C GLU A 43 -1.19 -15.84 16.34
N SER A 44 -1.04 -14.93 15.37
CA SER A 44 -2.15 -14.14 14.85
C SER A 44 -2.02 -13.94 13.33
N VAL A 45 -3.16 -13.99 12.62
CA VAL A 45 -3.23 -13.66 11.20
C VAL A 45 -4.07 -12.41 11.05
N LEU A 46 -3.48 -11.36 10.47
CA LEU A 46 -4.20 -10.16 10.10
C LEU A 46 -4.71 -10.29 8.67
N SER A 47 -6.02 -10.44 8.51
CA SER A 47 -6.71 -10.54 7.22
C SER A 47 -6.81 -9.19 6.50
N THR A 48 -5.65 -8.62 6.16
CA THR A 48 -5.50 -7.34 5.44
C THR A 48 -4.70 -7.57 4.15
N VAL A 49 -5.05 -6.86 3.08
CA VAL A 49 -4.10 -6.67 1.97
C VAL A 49 -3.26 -5.45 2.37
N ARG A 50 -2.00 -5.69 2.73
CA ARG A 50 -1.08 -4.64 3.20
C ARG A 50 -0.03 -4.32 2.15
N LEU A 51 0.13 -3.04 1.85
CA LEU A 51 1.28 -2.50 1.14
C LEU A 51 2.18 -1.78 2.16
N SER A 52 3.45 -2.15 2.21
CA SER A 52 4.44 -1.56 3.10
C SER A 52 5.48 -0.83 2.26
N ILE A 53 5.74 0.43 2.62
CA ILE A 53 6.77 1.26 2.00
C ILE A 53 7.81 1.54 3.07
N THR A 54 9.03 1.06 2.85
CA THR A 54 10.15 1.22 3.79
C THR A 54 11.18 2.15 3.19
N CYS A 55 11.49 3.25 3.88
CA CYS A 55 12.58 4.13 3.53
C CYS A 55 13.87 3.65 4.23
N LYS A 56 14.87 3.20 3.46
CA LYS A 56 16.11 2.64 4.01
C LYS A 56 17.08 3.72 4.49
N ASP A 57 17.23 4.77 3.70
CA ASP A 57 18.24 5.79 3.88
C ASP A 57 17.58 7.14 4.11
N ILE A 58 17.60 7.59 5.36
CA ILE A 58 17.07 8.87 5.80
C ILE A 58 18.27 9.71 6.22
N VAL A 59 18.64 10.65 5.36
CA VAL A 59 19.83 11.51 5.52
C VAL A 59 19.48 12.79 6.28
N ASP A 60 18.26 13.29 6.09
CA ASP A 60 17.72 14.46 6.79
C ASP A 60 16.86 14.04 7.99
N ASP A 61 16.56 14.96 8.91
CA ASP A 61 15.68 14.71 10.06
C ASP A 61 14.30 14.12 9.63
N TYR A 62 13.79 14.54 8.47
CA TYR A 62 12.51 14.06 7.93
C TYR A 62 12.50 14.02 6.39
N PHE A 63 12.02 12.91 5.83
CA PHE A 63 11.68 12.78 4.42
C PHE A 63 10.15 12.79 4.24
N LYS A 64 9.64 13.93 3.75
CA LYS A 64 8.20 14.21 3.64
C LYS A 64 7.71 13.83 2.25
N VAL A 65 6.71 12.96 2.18
CA VAL A 65 6.14 12.50 0.90
C VAL A 65 4.63 12.50 0.90
N LYS A 66 4.09 12.62 -0.30
CA LYS A 66 2.73 12.27 -0.65
C LYS A 66 2.75 10.98 -1.46
N ILE A 67 1.95 10.01 -1.03
CA ILE A 67 1.86 8.70 -1.64
C ILE A 67 0.49 8.57 -2.28
N GLY A 68 0.47 8.24 -3.56
CA GLY A 68 -0.71 7.83 -4.32
C GLY A 68 -0.61 6.36 -4.68
N LEU A 69 -1.66 5.60 -4.43
CA LEU A 69 -1.78 4.20 -4.82
C LEU A 69 -3.02 4.04 -5.70
N LEU A 70 -2.80 3.59 -6.93
CA LEU A 70 -3.86 3.23 -7.87
C LEU A 70 -3.96 1.70 -7.91
N VAL A 71 -5.10 1.19 -7.45
CA VAL A 71 -5.42 -0.23 -7.54
C VAL A 71 -6.11 -0.49 -8.86
N MET A 72 -5.47 -1.28 -9.72
CA MET A 72 -6.04 -1.65 -11.01
C MET A 72 -6.96 -2.87 -10.88
N GLY A 73 -7.88 -3.01 -11.81
CA GLY A 73 -8.69 -4.21 -11.97
C GLY A 73 -9.42 -4.20 -13.30
N ILE A 74 -10.32 -5.16 -13.49
CA ILE A 74 -11.16 -5.24 -14.69
C ILE A 74 -12.60 -4.85 -14.34
N GLN A 75 -13.17 -3.98 -15.16
CA GLN A 75 -14.59 -3.66 -15.19
C GLN A 75 -15.06 -3.76 -16.65
N ASP A 76 -16.11 -4.53 -16.89
CA ASP A 76 -16.68 -4.75 -18.24
C ASP A 76 -15.65 -5.18 -19.31
N GLY A 77 -14.65 -5.96 -18.89
CA GLY A 77 -13.58 -6.45 -19.75
C GLY A 77 -12.43 -5.48 -19.99
N ILE A 78 -12.48 -4.27 -19.43
CA ILE A 78 -11.47 -3.21 -19.59
C ILE A 78 -10.68 -3.05 -18.29
N GLU A 79 -9.37 -2.85 -18.40
CA GLU A 79 -8.53 -2.51 -17.25
C GLU A 79 -8.77 -1.07 -16.80
N VAL A 80 -9.16 -0.89 -15.55
CA VAL A 80 -9.53 0.41 -14.95
C VAL A 80 -8.93 0.56 -13.55
N VAL A 81 -8.84 1.80 -13.08
CA VAL A 81 -8.53 2.10 -11.67
C VAL A 81 -9.77 1.85 -10.84
N LEU A 82 -9.76 0.82 -10.00
CA LEU A 82 -10.88 0.47 -9.12
C LEU A 82 -10.87 1.24 -7.80
N LYS A 83 -9.68 1.61 -7.32
CA LYS A 83 -9.53 2.34 -6.05
C LYS A 83 -8.28 3.21 -6.07
N VAL A 84 -8.40 4.37 -5.45
CA VAL A 84 -7.30 5.30 -5.21
C VAL A 84 -7.10 5.44 -3.70
N VAL A 85 -5.86 5.37 -3.23
CA VAL A 85 -5.49 5.69 -1.86
C VAL A 85 -4.46 6.80 -1.90
N GLU A 86 -4.68 7.86 -1.13
CA GLU A 86 -3.77 8.99 -0.99
C GLU A 86 -3.36 9.12 0.48
N LYS A 87 -2.06 9.29 0.73
CA LYS A 87 -1.54 9.45 2.09
C LYS A 87 -0.30 10.34 2.11
N ASN A 88 -0.33 11.39 2.93
CA ASN A 88 0.89 12.11 3.31
C ASN A 88 1.59 11.34 4.43
N HIS A 89 2.91 11.24 4.36
CA HIS A 89 3.73 10.56 5.35
C HIS A 89 5.09 11.24 5.53
N TYR A 90 5.66 11.08 6.71
CA TYR A 90 6.88 11.73 7.16
C TYR A 90 7.82 10.64 7.64
N PHE A 91 8.70 10.18 6.76
CA PHE A 91 9.70 9.19 7.16
C PHE A 91 10.73 9.86 8.07
N SER A 92 11.09 9.17 9.14
CA SER A 92 12.12 9.58 10.10
C SER A 92 12.95 8.36 10.53
N VAL A 93 14.04 8.60 11.25
CA VAL A 93 14.90 7.53 11.79
C VAL A 93 14.10 6.55 12.64
N GLU A 94 13.11 7.03 13.38
CA GLU A 94 12.19 6.27 14.22
C GLU A 94 11.02 5.67 13.44
N GLU A 95 10.50 6.39 12.44
CA GLU A 95 9.35 6.00 11.61
C GLU A 95 9.77 5.79 10.16
N ARG A 96 10.39 4.63 9.89
CA ARG A 96 10.94 4.28 8.56
C ARG A 96 9.97 3.55 7.65
N VAL A 97 8.85 3.05 8.19
CA VAL A 97 7.92 2.16 7.48
C VAL A 97 6.52 2.73 7.52
N LEU A 98 5.95 2.96 6.34
CA LEU A 98 4.53 3.21 6.19
C LEU A 98 3.81 1.92 5.82
N ASN A 99 2.84 1.53 6.63
CA ASN A 99 1.90 0.46 6.30
C ASN A 99 0.57 1.05 5.81
N LEU A 100 0.20 0.71 4.58
CA LEU A 100 -1.12 0.94 4.02
C LEU A 100 -1.92 -0.36 4.11
N ASP A 101 -2.81 -0.43 5.10
CA ASP A 101 -3.70 -1.57 5.33
C ASP A 101 -5.00 -1.47 4.55
N ASN A 102 -5.58 -2.63 4.25
CA ASN A 102 -6.83 -2.76 3.52
C ASN A 102 -6.80 -1.99 2.19
N VAL A 103 -5.66 -2.00 1.49
CA VAL A 103 -5.57 -1.37 0.16
C VAL A 103 -6.57 -2.00 -0.79
N ILE A 104 -6.82 -3.30 -0.63
CA ILE A 104 -7.91 -4.06 -1.25
C ILE A 104 -8.65 -4.80 -0.13
N PRO A 105 -9.99 -4.90 -0.17
CA PRO A 105 -10.72 -5.74 0.78
C PRO A 105 -10.25 -7.19 0.69
N PHE A 106 -9.79 -7.75 1.82
CA PHE A 106 -9.18 -9.08 1.86
C PHE A 106 -10.10 -10.18 1.32
N SER A 107 -11.38 -10.15 1.68
CA SER A 107 -12.40 -11.10 1.22
C SER A 107 -12.68 -11.02 -0.28
N GLU A 108 -12.57 -9.82 -0.87
CA GLU A 108 -12.76 -9.63 -2.32
C GLU A 108 -11.56 -10.12 -3.13
N LEU A 109 -10.33 -10.00 -2.60
CA LEU A 109 -9.13 -10.51 -3.29
C LEU A 109 -8.99 -12.04 -3.12
N ASN A 110 -9.25 -12.53 -1.90
CA ASN A 110 -9.03 -13.92 -1.51
C ASN A 110 -10.35 -14.72 -1.44
N THR A 111 -11.32 -14.43 -2.31
CA THR A 111 -12.67 -15.04 -2.28
C THR A 111 -12.65 -16.57 -2.26
N ASN A 112 -11.69 -17.19 -2.96
CA ASN A 112 -11.55 -18.65 -3.00
C ASN A 112 -10.99 -19.24 -1.69
N VAL A 113 -10.30 -18.45 -0.87
CA VAL A 113 -9.80 -18.87 0.46
C VAL A 113 -10.92 -18.77 1.50
N VAL A 114 -11.78 -17.77 1.37
CA VAL A 114 -12.89 -17.53 2.30
C VAL A 114 -14.07 -18.47 2.02
N ASN A 115 -14.38 -18.71 0.75
CA ASN A 115 -15.51 -19.56 0.35
C ASN A 115 -15.00 -20.91 -0.16
N ASN A 116 -14.78 -21.86 0.76
CA ASN A 116 -14.34 -23.22 0.43
C ASN A 116 -15.38 -24.05 -0.36
N ASP A 117 -16.64 -23.59 -0.44
CA ASP A 117 -17.78 -24.37 -0.94
C ASP A 117 -18.19 -24.07 -2.39
N VAL A 118 -17.47 -23.21 -3.13
CA VAL A 118 -17.86 -22.85 -4.51
C VAL A 118 -17.05 -23.66 -5.53
N PRO A 119 -17.67 -24.56 -6.31
CA PRO A 119 -16.96 -25.41 -7.30
C PRO A 119 -16.38 -24.63 -8.50
N LYS A 120 -16.60 -23.30 -8.55
CA LYS A 120 -16.11 -22.41 -9.61
C LYS A 120 -15.27 -21.31 -8.98
N LYS A 121 -13.98 -21.26 -9.36
CA LYS A 121 -13.04 -20.20 -8.97
C LYS A 121 -13.60 -18.84 -9.40
N VAL A 122 -14.20 -18.09 -8.46
CA VAL A 122 -14.73 -16.75 -8.76
C VAL A 122 -13.54 -15.84 -9.03
N LYS A 123 -13.47 -15.29 -10.25
CA LYS A 123 -12.38 -14.40 -10.67
C LYS A 123 -12.66 -13.00 -10.12
N THR A 124 -11.93 -12.61 -9.08
CA THR A 124 -12.01 -11.28 -8.47
C THR A 124 -11.71 -10.16 -9.47
N LYS A 125 -12.40 -9.02 -9.32
CA LYS A 125 -12.21 -7.83 -10.17
C LYS A 125 -10.79 -7.25 -10.11
N TYR A 126 -10.06 -7.45 -9.01
CA TYR A 126 -8.71 -6.89 -8.80
C TYR A 126 -7.58 -7.66 -9.49
N LEU A 127 -7.84 -8.84 -10.06
CA LEU A 127 -6.83 -9.57 -10.82
C LEU A 127 -7.00 -9.31 -12.32
N VAL A 128 -5.98 -8.71 -12.94
CA VAL A 128 -5.92 -8.37 -14.36
C VAL A 128 -5.15 -9.45 -15.15
N GLY A 129 -4.92 -9.20 -16.44
CA GLY A 129 -4.26 -10.12 -17.37
C GLY A 129 -5.22 -11.11 -18.03
N PRO A 130 -4.76 -11.81 -19.09
CA PRO A 130 -5.60 -12.74 -19.85
C PRO A 130 -6.26 -13.81 -18.97
N ASP A 131 -5.51 -14.33 -17.99
CA ASP A 131 -5.97 -15.38 -17.08
C ASP A 131 -6.62 -14.86 -15.80
N ARG A 132 -6.60 -13.54 -15.57
CA ARG A 132 -7.10 -12.87 -14.36
C ARG A 132 -6.40 -13.38 -13.10
N ASP A 133 -5.07 -13.38 -13.15
CA ASP A 133 -4.16 -13.91 -12.14
C ASP A 133 -3.08 -12.91 -11.70
N THR A 134 -3.05 -11.72 -12.31
CA THR A 134 -2.05 -10.69 -12.03
C THR A 134 -2.65 -9.59 -11.17
N LEU A 135 -2.05 -9.31 -10.01
CA LEU A 135 -2.40 -8.12 -9.22
C LEU A 135 -1.55 -6.93 -9.67
N LYS A 136 -2.19 -5.84 -10.10
CA LYS A 136 -1.50 -4.67 -10.63
C LYS A 136 -1.81 -3.43 -9.79
N LEU A 137 -0.75 -2.76 -9.35
CA LEU A 137 -0.79 -1.56 -8.52
C LEU A 137 0.16 -0.53 -9.14
N HIS A 138 -0.26 0.74 -9.22
CA HIS A 138 0.65 1.84 -9.50
C HIS A 138 0.87 2.65 -8.24
N ILE A 139 2.12 2.85 -7.87
CA ILE A 139 2.52 3.57 -6.66
C ILE A 139 3.26 4.82 -7.11
N ILE A 140 2.76 5.96 -6.66
CA ILE A 140 3.33 7.28 -6.91
C ILE A 140 3.82 7.78 -5.56
N ILE A 141 5.10 8.13 -5.48
CA ILE A 141 5.71 8.70 -4.29
C ILE A 141 6.34 10.01 -4.72
N ALA A 142 5.80 11.11 -4.23
CA ALA A 142 6.26 12.44 -4.57
C ALA A 142 6.72 13.18 -3.31
N PRO A 143 7.81 13.95 -3.35
CA PRO A 143 8.16 14.85 -2.26
C PRO A 143 7.00 15.77 -1.92
N LEU A 144 6.76 15.98 -0.63
CA LEU A 144 5.73 16.91 -0.17
C LEU A 144 6.27 18.34 -0.32
N ALA A 145 5.72 19.06 -1.29
CA ALA A 145 6.01 20.45 -1.61
C ALA A 145 4.68 21.22 -1.72
N ASP A 146 4.72 22.54 -1.80
CA ASP A 146 3.50 23.39 -1.84
C ASP A 146 2.56 23.02 -3.00
N VAL A 147 3.10 22.50 -4.11
CA VAL A 147 2.32 22.03 -5.27
C VAL A 147 1.74 20.63 -5.10
N SER A 148 2.44 19.71 -4.42
CA SER A 148 1.96 18.33 -4.22
C SER A 148 1.07 18.20 -2.98
N SER A 149 1.14 19.17 -2.05
CA SER A 149 0.29 19.23 -0.85
C SER A 149 -1.14 19.67 -1.13
N ILE A 150 -1.45 20.15 -2.34
CA ILE A 150 -2.83 20.47 -2.75
C ILE A 150 -3.63 19.17 -2.84
N GLN A 151 -4.70 19.07 -2.06
CA GLN A 151 -5.68 17.99 -2.17
C GLN A 151 -6.41 18.14 -3.52
N PRO A 152 -6.38 17.15 -4.42
CA PRO A 152 -7.19 17.23 -5.62
C PRO A 152 -8.68 17.27 -5.23
N GLN A 153 -9.44 18.23 -5.76
CA GLN A 153 -10.90 18.27 -5.59
C GLN A 153 -11.55 17.21 -6.49
N ILE A 154 -11.45 15.94 -6.08
CA ILE A 154 -11.91 14.77 -6.85
C ILE A 154 -13.44 14.79 -7.04
N ASP A 155 -14.20 15.35 -6.10
CA ASP A 155 -15.67 15.41 -6.15
C ASP A 155 -16.21 16.23 -7.34
N THR A 156 -15.40 17.12 -7.91
CA THR A 156 -15.77 17.95 -9.07
C THR A 156 -15.59 17.23 -10.41
N LEU A 157 -14.72 16.22 -10.49
CA LEU A 157 -14.42 15.52 -11.74
C LEU A 157 -15.44 14.42 -12.06
N ILE A 158 -16.04 13.80 -11.04
CA ILE A 158 -17.01 12.71 -11.21
C ILE A 158 -18.42 13.24 -11.53
N SER A 159 -18.75 14.49 -11.16
CA SER A 159 -20.05 15.09 -11.42
C SER A 159 -20.26 15.60 -12.86
N THR A 160 -19.20 15.68 -13.66
CA THR A 160 -19.25 16.22 -15.03
C THR A 160 -19.46 15.13 -16.10
N ILE A 161 -19.41 13.84 -15.74
CA ILE A 161 -19.66 12.72 -16.67
C ILE A 161 -21.04 12.09 -16.40
N ARG A 162 -22.09 12.92 -16.36
CA ARG A 162 -23.49 12.47 -16.38
C ARG A 162 -24.21 12.99 -17.61
#